data_AF-A0A224Y734-F1
#
_entry.id   AF-A0A224Y734-F1
#
_cell.length_a   1.000
_cell.length_b   1.000
_cell.length_c   1.000
_cell.angle_alpha   90.00
_cell.angle_beta   90.00
_cell.angle_gamma   90.00
#
_symmetry.space_group_name_H-M   'P 1'
#
loop_
_entity.id
_entity.type
_entity.pdbx_description
1 polymer ?
#
loop_
_entity_poly.entity_id
_entity_poly.type
_entity_poly.pdbx_seq_one_letter_code
_entity_poly.pdbx_strand_id
1 'polypeptide(L)'
;MPTFTVLVGALIVSTMVYCPVLESANIYLRRGHCTHKKGTIKNGEKRNLKNPCAEATCNGGNLSLRMCERDATTDDRNCEIYVNKTARYPHCCPRLFCSLQK
;
A
#
# COMPACT_ATOMS: atom_id res chain seq x y z
N MET A 1 -31.76 -53.44 26.97
CA MET A 1 -31.55 -52.05 26.53
C MET A 1 -30.11 -51.86 26.00
N PRO A 2 -29.73 -52.37 24.80
CA PRO A 2 -28.39 -52.14 24.23
C PRO A 2 -28.37 -51.22 23.00
N THR A 3 -29.52 -50.82 22.47
CA THR A 3 -29.63 -50.03 21.23
C THR A 3 -29.29 -48.55 21.42
N PHE A 4 -29.55 -48.00 22.60
CA PHE A 4 -29.27 -46.59 22.91
C PHE A 4 -27.76 -46.29 23.01
N THR A 5 -26.97 -47.20 23.55
CA THR A 5 -25.52 -47.00 23.72
C THR A 5 -24.76 -47.03 22.39
N VAL A 6 -25.20 -47.84 21.42
CA VAL A 6 -24.59 -47.94 20.09
C VAL A 6 -24.84 -46.65 19.28
N LEU A 7 -26.04 -46.09 19.36
CA LEU A 7 -26.41 -44.85 18.69
C LEU A 7 -25.66 -43.63 19.23
N VAL A 8 -25.49 -43.54 20.56
CA VAL A 8 -24.74 -42.46 21.19
C VAL A 8 -23.24 -42.57 20.89
N GLY A 9 -22.68 -43.80 20.89
CA GLY A 9 -21.29 -44.03 20.51
C GLY A 9 -20.96 -43.63 19.08
N ALA A 10 -21.84 -43.93 18.11
CA ALA A 10 -21.63 -43.59 16.70
C ALA A 10 -21.67 -42.06 16.44
N LEU A 11 -22.52 -41.32 17.16
CA LEU A 11 -22.62 -39.87 17.04
C LEU A 11 -21.37 -39.15 17.59
N ILE A 12 -20.78 -39.65 18.69
CA ILE A 12 -19.58 -39.05 19.30
C ILE A 12 -18.33 -39.27 18.43
N VAL A 13 -18.21 -40.43 17.77
CA VAL A 13 -17.10 -40.68 16.84
C VAL A 13 -17.24 -39.84 15.57
N SER A 14 -18.46 -39.58 15.12
CA SER A 14 -18.69 -38.81 13.89
C SER A 14 -18.35 -37.31 14.06
N THR A 15 -18.54 -36.73 15.25
CA THR A 15 -18.23 -35.31 15.50
C THR A 15 -16.74 -35.02 15.74
N MET A 16 -15.96 -36.00 16.21
CA MET A 16 -14.51 -35.82 16.40
C MET A 16 -13.68 -35.96 15.11
N VAL A 17 -14.30 -36.41 14.01
CA VAL A 17 -13.67 -36.55 12.68
C VAL A 17 -13.91 -35.31 11.80
N TYR A 18 -14.79 -34.40 12.22
CA TYR A 18 -14.83 -33.07 11.61
C TYR A 18 -13.66 -32.27 12.18
N CYS A 19 -12.59 -32.24 11.38
CA CYS A 19 -11.39 -31.46 11.57
C CYS A 19 -11.67 -30.12 12.28
N PRO A 20 -10.84 -29.67 13.23
CA PRO A 20 -10.68 -28.24 13.43
C PRO A 20 -10.18 -27.68 12.09
N VAL A 21 -11.11 -27.24 11.24
CA VAL A 21 -10.84 -26.49 10.02
C VAL A 21 -10.09 -25.27 10.48
N LEU A 22 -8.77 -25.29 10.21
CA LEU A 22 -7.77 -24.25 10.41
C LEU A 22 -8.37 -22.88 10.73
N GLU A 23 -8.59 -22.61 12.02
CA GLU A 23 -8.82 -21.25 12.46
C GLU A 23 -7.44 -20.60 12.60
N SER A 24 -7.17 -19.67 11.69
CA SER A 24 -5.97 -18.82 11.62
C SER A 24 -4.76 -19.39 10.88
N ALA A 25 -4.96 -19.85 9.64
CA ALA A 25 -3.93 -19.67 8.63
C ALA A 25 -3.75 -18.16 8.35
N ASN A 26 -3.18 -17.39 9.30
CA ASN A 26 -2.61 -16.07 9.03
C ASN A 26 -1.33 -16.27 8.21
N ILE A 27 -1.47 -16.79 6.99
CA ILE A 27 -0.40 -16.91 6.02
C ILE A 27 -0.16 -15.51 5.45
N TYR A 28 0.48 -14.65 6.22
CA TYR A 28 1.06 -13.41 5.70
C TYR A 28 2.45 -13.71 5.10
N LEU A 29 2.53 -14.61 4.12
CA LEU A 29 3.75 -14.80 3.33
C LEU A 29 3.89 -13.68 2.29
N ARG A 30 3.92 -12.41 2.72
CA ARG A 30 4.24 -11.29 1.83
C ARG A 30 5.74 -11.02 1.80
N ARG A 31 6.50 -11.85 1.07
CA ARG A 31 7.74 -11.38 0.42
C ARG A 31 7.36 -10.57 -0.83
N GLY A 32 6.53 -9.56 -0.66
CA GLY A 32 6.00 -8.70 -1.72
C GLY A 32 6.75 -7.38 -1.83
N HIS A 33 8.08 -7.42 -1.75
CA HIS A 33 8.89 -6.21 -1.89
C HIS A 33 8.86 -5.75 -3.34
N CYS A 34 8.93 -4.43 -3.54
CA CYS A 34 8.90 -3.84 -4.86
C CYS A 34 10.31 -3.42 -5.23
N THR A 35 10.81 -3.93 -6.36
CA THR A 35 12.12 -3.54 -6.87
C THR A 35 11.94 -2.32 -7.78
N HIS A 36 12.59 -1.22 -7.44
CA HIS A 36 12.65 -0.01 -8.26
C HIS A 36 14.10 0.25 -8.70
N LYS A 37 14.32 1.06 -9.74
CA LYS A 37 15.67 1.38 -10.28
C LYS A 37 16.68 1.89 -9.22
N LYS A 38 16.21 2.38 -8.08
CA LYS A 38 17.03 2.94 -6.98
C LYS A 38 17.03 2.07 -5.71
N GLY A 39 16.65 0.79 -5.85
CA GLY A 39 16.65 -0.20 -4.78
C GLY A 39 15.27 -0.75 -4.46
N THR A 40 15.22 -1.55 -3.41
CA THR A 40 14.04 -2.28 -2.98
C THR A 40 13.23 -1.47 -1.97
N ILE A 41 11.91 -1.45 -2.13
CA ILE A 41 10.94 -0.87 -1.19
C ILE A 41 10.24 -2.03 -0.50
N LYS A 42 10.22 -2.03 0.84
CA LYS A 42 9.58 -3.12 1.60
C LYS A 42 8.07 -3.09 1.37
N ASN A 43 7.44 -4.25 1.52
CA ASN A 43 5.99 -4.35 1.45
C ASN A 43 5.34 -3.49 2.56
N GLY A 44 4.39 -2.64 2.21
CA GLY A 44 3.73 -1.67 3.10
C GLY A 44 4.49 -0.36 3.26
N GLU A 45 5.69 -0.22 2.69
CA GLU A 45 6.51 0.98 2.82
C GLU A 45 6.20 2.01 1.75
N LYS A 46 6.36 3.28 2.12
CA LYS A 46 6.31 4.44 1.25
C LYS A 46 7.69 5.08 1.11
N ARG A 47 8.04 5.50 -0.10
CA ARG A 47 9.33 6.15 -0.39
C ARG A 47 9.16 7.36 -1.28
N ASN A 48 9.71 8.49 -0.83
CA ASN A 48 9.72 9.71 -1.61
C ASN A 48 10.84 9.70 -2.65
N LEU A 49 10.46 9.83 -3.91
CA LEU A 49 11.37 9.85 -5.05
C LEU A 49 11.69 11.30 -5.45
N LYS A 50 12.90 11.48 -5.98
CA LYS A 50 13.38 12.74 -6.59
C LYS A 50 13.13 12.77 -8.09
N ASN A 51 13.35 11.64 -8.76
CA ASN A 51 13.14 11.50 -10.20
C ASN A 51 12.64 10.08 -10.49
N PRO A 52 11.38 9.89 -10.94
CA PRO A 52 10.34 10.92 -11.06
C PRO A 52 9.97 11.56 -9.69
N CYS A 53 9.45 12.79 -9.68
CA CYS A 53 8.98 13.43 -8.44
C CYS A 53 7.63 12.81 -8.02
N ALA A 54 7.69 11.78 -7.19
CA ALA A 54 6.51 11.00 -6.78
C ALA A 54 6.72 10.34 -5.41
N GLU A 55 5.64 9.99 -4.74
CA GLU A 55 5.64 9.05 -3.63
C GLU A 55 5.39 7.64 -4.17
N ALA A 56 6.33 6.73 -3.92
CA ALA A 56 6.21 5.33 -4.28
C ALA A 56 5.67 4.54 -3.09
N THR A 57 4.60 3.78 -3.27
CA THR A 57 4.02 2.90 -2.25
C THR A 57 4.11 1.46 -2.75
N CYS A 58 4.68 0.57 -1.94
CA CYS A 58 4.75 -0.85 -2.28
C CYS A 58 3.69 -1.65 -1.52
N ASN A 59 2.82 -2.36 -2.23
CA ASN A 59 1.80 -3.22 -1.64
C ASN A 59 1.78 -4.58 -2.35
N GLY A 60 2.36 -5.60 -1.71
CA GLY A 60 2.26 -7.00 -2.14
C GLY A 60 2.94 -7.26 -3.47
N GLY A 61 4.07 -6.61 -3.74
CA GLY A 61 4.78 -6.66 -5.02
C GLY A 61 4.26 -5.67 -6.06
N ASN A 62 3.17 -4.95 -5.78
CA ASN A 62 2.66 -3.90 -6.63
C ASN A 62 3.22 -2.53 -6.21
N LEU A 63 3.86 -1.83 -7.14
CA LEU A 63 4.39 -0.48 -6.94
C LEU A 63 3.42 0.56 -7.48
N SER A 64 2.82 1.34 -6.59
CA SER A 64 1.97 2.49 -6.94
C SER A 64 2.77 3.79 -6.82
N LEU A 65 2.65 4.68 -7.81
CA LEU A 65 3.31 5.98 -7.82
C LEU A 65 2.26 7.10 -7.72
N ARG A 66 2.38 7.94 -6.69
CA ARG A 66 1.60 9.17 -6.56
C ARG A 66 2.41 10.36 -7.03
N MET A 67 2.07 10.90 -8.20
CA MET A 67 2.71 12.08 -8.77
C MET A 67 2.18 13.37 -8.12
N CYS A 68 2.84 14.49 -8.42
CA CYS A 68 2.31 15.80 -8.07
C CYS A 68 1.01 16.08 -8.83
N GLU A 69 0.09 16.79 -8.19
CA GLU A 69 -1.10 17.35 -8.83
C GLU A 69 -0.67 18.30 -9.96
N ARG A 70 -1.38 18.25 -11.09
CA ARG A 70 -1.05 19.01 -12.31
C ARG A 70 -1.48 20.47 -12.24
N ASP A 71 -2.11 20.87 -11.14
CA ASP A 71 -2.92 22.09 -11.04
C ASP A 71 -2.10 23.38 -10.84
N ALA A 72 -0.77 23.31 -10.85
CA ALA A 72 0.07 24.51 -10.90
C ALA A 72 0.12 25.07 -12.33
N THR A 73 -0.99 25.56 -12.85
CA THR A 73 -1.07 26.37 -14.07
C THR A 73 -1.60 27.75 -13.72
N THR A 74 -0.98 28.80 -14.28
CA THR A 74 -1.42 30.19 -14.09
C THR A 74 -1.34 30.94 -15.41
N ASP A 75 -2.34 31.78 -15.67
CA ASP A 75 -2.31 32.80 -16.73
C ASP A 75 -1.95 34.19 -16.14
N ASP A 76 -1.91 34.29 -14.82
CA ASP A 76 -1.60 35.53 -14.10
C ASP A 76 -0.11 35.87 -14.20
N ARG A 77 0.19 37.08 -14.69
CA ARG A 77 1.56 37.58 -14.90
C ARG A 77 2.34 37.82 -13.60
N ASN A 78 1.66 37.91 -12.46
CA ASN A 78 2.29 38.09 -11.16
C ASN A 78 2.57 36.76 -10.45
N CYS A 79 2.21 35.64 -11.07
CA CYS A 79 2.40 34.30 -10.54
C CYS A 79 3.42 33.52 -11.35
N GLU A 80 4.37 32.90 -10.67
CA GLU A 80 5.39 32.03 -11.26
C GLU A 80 5.29 30.62 -10.70
N ILE A 81 5.55 29.62 -11.55
CA ILE A 81 5.61 28.21 -11.12
C ILE A 81 7.05 27.90 -10.71
N TYR A 82 7.25 27.65 -9.42
CA TYR A 82 8.52 27.23 -8.88
C TYR A 82 8.59 25.70 -8.74
N VAL A 83 9.68 25.10 -9.22
CA VAL A 83 9.93 23.65 -9.11
C VAL A 83 11.31 23.40 -8.50
N ASN A 84 11.34 22.75 -7.34
CA ASN A 84 12.60 22.34 -6.72
C ASN A 84 13.04 20.96 -7.23
N LYS A 85 13.84 20.92 -8.30
CA LYS A 85 14.34 19.67 -8.90
C LYS A 85 15.36 18.92 -8.03
N THR A 86 15.89 19.53 -6.96
CA THR A 86 16.89 18.88 -6.09
C THR A 86 16.25 18.15 -4.91
N ALA A 87 15.06 18.56 -4.50
CA ALA A 87 14.29 17.98 -3.40
C ALA A 87 13.61 16.64 -3.78
N ARG A 88 13.06 15.95 -2.78
CA ARG A 88 12.21 14.76 -2.94
C ARG A 88 10.74 15.13 -2.78
N TYR A 89 9.83 14.25 -3.21
CA TYR A 89 8.40 14.43 -2.99
C TYR A 89 8.09 14.67 -1.49
N PRO A 90 7.17 15.56 -1.12
CA PRO A 90 6.36 16.47 -1.97
C PRO A 90 7.06 17.79 -2.32
N HIS A 91 8.29 18.03 -1.85
CA HIS A 91 8.98 19.31 -2.02
C HIS A 91 9.48 19.56 -3.44
N CYS A 92 9.63 18.53 -4.26
CA CYS A 92 9.93 18.69 -5.69
C CYS A 92 8.70 19.00 -6.55
N CYS A 93 7.50 19.05 -5.97
CA CYS A 93 6.29 19.39 -6.71
C CYS A 93 6.26 20.87 -7.11
N PRO A 94 5.68 21.20 -8.28
CA PRO A 94 5.48 22.58 -8.70
C PRO A 94 4.60 23.32 -7.70
N ARG A 95 4.99 24.55 -7.34
CA ARG A 95 4.22 25.45 -6.49
C ARG A 95 4.04 26.77 -7.17
N LEU A 96 2.85 27.35 -7.04
CA LEU A 96 2.55 28.68 -7.53
C LEU A 96 3.03 29.72 -6.50
N PHE A 97 3.85 30.65 -6.94
CA PHE A 97 4.26 31.82 -6.17
C PHE A 97 3.71 33.07 -6.84
N CYS A 98 2.72 33.69 -6.21
CA CYS A 98 2.17 34.96 -6.67
C CYS A 98 2.77 36.10 -5.84
N SER A 99 3.37 37.08 -6.52
CA SER A 99 3.73 38.34 -5.87
C SER A 99 2.45 39.12 -5.61
N LEU A 100 2.13 39.37 -4.34
CA LEU A 100 1.16 40.39 -3.99
C LEU A 100 1.76 41.73 -4.42
N GLN A 101 1.32 42.27 -5.56
CA GLN A 101 1.65 43.64 -5.90
C GLN A 101 1.16 44.53 -4.75
N LYS A 102 2.10 45.24 -4.14
CA LYS A 102 1.84 46.22 -3.09
C LYS A 102 1.44 47.54 -3.73
#